data_AF-A0A7K9FZC4-F1
#
_entry.id   AF-A0A7K9FZC4-F1
#
_cell.length_a   1.000
_cell.length_b   1.000
_cell.length_c   1.000
_cell.angle_alpha   90.00
_cell.angle_beta   90.00
_cell.angle_gamma   90.00
#
_symmetry.space_group_name_H-M   'P 1'
#
loop_
_entity.id
_entity.type
_entity.pdbx_description
1 polymer ?
#
loop_
_entity_poly.entity_id
_entity_poly.type
_entity_poly.pdbx_seq_one_letter_code
_entity_poly.pdbx_strand_id
1 'polypeptide(L)'
;AGAVRAPLGGTTEPPARCVCYGLGRFSCCPAARHQLAFLLLLLEELGVPPGRCSVFDPAFSAQEAAALVELGLRLLPDNEEGKHGIEGSATLFYMVHCGKALYNNLLWRNWSAGALSKMVIIGNSFKGIEERLLSRILERDYSYIAKVLKGTEEVALPAHPQYLDTFNDTSVHWFPLQKLKELSPEVWDFAEEPTYEECEIIRKEDGADQCSPAAVES
;
A
#
# COMPACT_ATOMS: atom_id res chain seq x y z
N ALA A 1 9.88 2.13 -13.52
CA ALA A 1 8.80 1.64 -14.39
C ALA A 1 8.83 0.13 -14.64
N GLY A 2 9.97 -0.46 -15.06
CA GLY A 2 10.05 -1.88 -15.47
C GLY A 2 9.48 -2.88 -14.46
N ALA A 3 9.77 -2.74 -13.16
CA ALA A 3 9.25 -3.61 -12.11
C ALA A 3 7.73 -3.47 -11.83
N VAL A 4 7.11 -2.36 -12.25
CA VAL A 4 5.64 -2.13 -12.13
C VAL A 4 4.93 -2.48 -13.43
N ARG A 5 5.59 -2.27 -14.58
CA ARG A 5 5.06 -2.56 -15.92
C ARG A 5 5.26 -4.03 -16.35
N ALA A 6 6.35 -4.69 -15.95
CA ALA A 6 6.62 -6.10 -16.27
C ALA A 6 5.64 -7.09 -15.62
N PRO A 7 5.17 -6.89 -14.37
CA PRO A 7 4.06 -7.65 -13.77
C PRO A 7 2.78 -7.72 -14.60
N LEU A 8 2.52 -6.66 -15.35
CA LEU A 8 1.35 -6.52 -16.23
C LEU A 8 1.62 -7.16 -17.60
N GLY A 9 2.74 -7.88 -17.77
CA GLY A 9 3.21 -8.53 -19.01
C GLY A 9 2.36 -9.68 -19.56
N GLY A 10 1.06 -9.69 -19.30
CA GLY A 10 0.03 -10.43 -20.04
C GLY A 10 -1.18 -9.56 -20.44
N THR A 11 -1.30 -8.35 -19.89
CA THR A 11 -2.32 -7.34 -20.18
C THR A 11 -1.62 -5.98 -20.27
N THR A 12 -1.39 -5.53 -21.50
CA THR A 12 -0.58 -4.37 -21.92
C THR A 12 -0.95 -2.99 -21.37
N GLU A 13 -1.76 -2.89 -20.32
CA GLU A 13 -2.27 -1.61 -19.83
C GLU A 13 -1.59 -1.22 -18.52
N PRO A 14 -0.96 -0.02 -18.44
CA PRO A 14 -0.54 0.54 -17.16
C PRO A 14 -1.74 0.66 -16.21
N PRO A 15 -1.54 0.69 -14.89
CA PRO A 15 -2.65 0.82 -13.95
C PRO A 15 -3.49 2.05 -14.32
N ALA A 16 -4.80 1.90 -14.43
CA ALA A 16 -5.68 3.01 -14.80
C ALA A 16 -5.96 3.95 -13.62
N ARG A 17 -5.65 3.49 -12.40
CA ARG A 17 -5.99 4.10 -11.12
C ARG A 17 -4.90 3.84 -10.09
N CYS A 18 -4.83 4.73 -9.10
CA CYS A 18 -3.99 4.54 -7.93
C CYS A 18 -4.80 4.81 -6.66
N VAL A 19 -4.50 4.08 -5.59
CA VAL A 19 -5.00 4.34 -4.24
C VAL A 19 -3.80 4.38 -3.30
N CYS A 20 -3.66 5.47 -2.56
CA CYS A 20 -2.59 5.72 -1.62
C CYS A 20 -3.15 5.71 -0.19
N TYR A 21 -2.55 4.90 0.68
CA TYR A 21 -2.83 4.90 2.11
C TYR A 21 -1.57 5.25 2.90
N GLY A 22 -1.73 5.95 4.02
CA GLY A 22 -0.67 6.08 5.03
C GLY A 22 0.50 6.97 4.62
N LEU A 23 0.25 8.08 3.91
CA LEU A 23 1.31 9.00 3.46
C LEU A 23 1.96 9.79 4.61
N GLY A 24 1.23 10.01 5.70
CA GLY A 24 1.63 10.79 6.86
C GLY A 24 1.60 12.32 6.65
N ARG A 25 2.01 13.05 7.69
CA ARG A 25 2.09 14.52 7.69
C ARG A 25 3.30 15.03 6.93
N PHE A 26 3.16 15.21 5.61
CA PHE A 26 4.24 15.70 4.76
C PHE A 26 4.60 17.18 4.97
N SER A 27 3.83 17.96 5.70
CA SER A 27 4.24 19.32 6.09
C SER A 27 5.43 19.31 7.05
N CYS A 28 5.47 18.36 7.99
CA CYS A 28 6.47 18.29 9.06
C CYS A 28 7.40 17.06 8.99
N CYS A 29 7.08 16.03 8.21
CA CYS A 29 7.88 14.82 8.10
C CYS A 29 8.64 14.76 6.75
N PRO A 30 10.00 14.82 6.75
CA PRO A 30 10.80 14.66 5.53
C PRO A 30 10.53 13.36 4.77
N ALA A 31 10.35 12.24 5.47
CA ALA A 31 10.05 10.96 4.83
C ALA A 31 8.69 10.99 4.10
N ALA A 32 7.64 11.52 4.73
CA ALA A 32 6.33 11.69 4.10
C ALA A 32 6.40 12.60 2.85
N ARG A 33 7.26 13.64 2.86
CA ARG A 33 7.50 14.47 1.65
C ARG A 33 8.14 13.68 0.53
N HIS A 34 9.16 12.87 0.82
CA HIS A 34 9.78 12.01 -0.19
C HIS A 34 8.80 10.98 -0.73
N GLN A 35 7.94 10.40 0.12
CA GLN A 35 6.89 9.48 -0.31
C GLN A 35 5.88 10.17 -1.24
N LEU A 36 5.44 11.40 -0.92
CA LEU A 36 4.55 12.17 -1.79
C LEU A 36 5.22 12.49 -3.13
N ALA A 37 6.47 12.96 -3.10
CA ALA A 37 7.22 13.26 -4.30
C ALA A 37 7.38 12.01 -5.18
N PHE A 38 7.70 10.86 -4.59
CA PHE A 38 7.81 9.59 -5.30
C PHE A 38 6.47 9.14 -5.88
N LEU A 39 5.37 9.26 -5.14
CA LEU A 39 4.02 8.97 -5.64
C LEU A 39 3.70 9.80 -6.88
N LEU A 40 3.91 11.12 -6.83
CA LEU A 40 3.63 12.02 -7.96
C LEU A 40 4.46 11.65 -9.20
N LEU A 41 5.77 11.43 -9.04
CA LEU A 41 6.66 10.99 -10.12
C LEU A 41 6.27 9.61 -10.67
N LEU A 42 5.81 8.71 -9.80
CA LEU A 42 5.35 7.39 -10.21
C LEU A 42 4.06 7.46 -11.02
N LEU A 43 3.11 8.32 -10.64
CA LEU A 43 1.88 8.55 -11.40
C LEU A 43 2.20 9.09 -12.80
N GLU A 44 3.10 10.07 -12.89
CA GLU A 44 3.58 10.62 -14.16
C GLU A 44 4.24 9.53 -15.02
N GLU A 45 5.19 8.79 -14.46
CA GLU A 45 5.87 7.71 -15.16
C GLU A 45 4.89 6.63 -15.63
N LEU A 46 3.85 6.30 -14.86
CA LEU A 46 2.87 5.29 -15.24
C LEU A 46 1.75 5.84 -16.14
N GLY A 47 1.72 7.15 -16.39
CA GLY A 47 0.65 7.79 -17.16
C GLY A 47 -0.70 7.78 -16.44
N VAL A 48 -0.72 7.67 -15.11
CA VAL A 48 -1.94 7.73 -14.29
C VAL A 48 -2.26 9.19 -14.01
N PRO A 49 -3.39 9.74 -14.48
CA PRO A 49 -3.75 11.11 -14.16
C PRO A 49 -3.89 11.29 -12.64
N PRO A 50 -3.40 12.41 -12.05
CA PRO A 50 -3.55 12.67 -10.60
C PRO A 50 -5.00 12.55 -10.13
N GLY A 51 -5.95 13.00 -10.95
CA GLY A 51 -7.38 12.87 -10.68
C GLY A 51 -7.93 11.44 -10.67
N ARG A 52 -7.10 10.42 -10.90
CA ARG A 52 -7.40 8.98 -10.73
C ARG A 52 -6.55 8.34 -9.63
N CYS A 53 -5.84 9.14 -8.85
CA CYS A 53 -5.17 8.74 -7.62
C CYS A 53 -6.01 9.20 -6.42
N SER A 54 -6.56 8.25 -5.68
CA SER A 54 -7.23 8.50 -4.42
C SER A 54 -6.23 8.39 -3.27
N VAL A 55 -6.26 9.29 -2.30
CA VAL A 55 -5.34 9.32 -1.16
C VAL A 55 -6.13 9.39 0.15
N PHE A 56 -5.65 8.67 1.17
CA PHE A 56 -6.22 8.72 2.51
C PHE A 56 -5.15 8.56 3.59
N ASP A 57 -5.18 9.49 4.54
CA ASP A 57 -4.48 9.39 5.81
C ASP A 57 -5.18 10.28 6.85
N PRO A 58 -5.56 9.78 8.03
CA PRO A 58 -6.21 10.54 9.09
C PRO A 58 -5.26 11.54 9.74
N ALA A 59 -3.95 11.38 9.54
CA ALA A 59 -2.96 12.31 10.05
C ALA A 59 -2.93 13.61 9.26
N PHE A 60 -3.52 13.67 8.06
CA PHE A 60 -3.58 14.88 7.24
C PHE A 60 -4.23 16.04 7.99
N SER A 61 -3.53 17.16 8.01
CA SER A 61 -4.10 18.46 8.34
C SER A 61 -5.00 18.98 7.22
N ALA A 62 -5.83 19.99 7.52
CA ALA A 62 -6.66 20.64 6.51
C ALA A 62 -5.82 21.28 5.38
N GLN A 63 -4.64 21.80 5.72
CA GLN A 63 -3.71 22.39 4.76
C GLN A 63 -3.11 21.34 3.82
N GLU A 64 -2.71 20.19 4.36
CA GLU A 64 -2.21 19.06 3.57
C GLU A 64 -3.28 18.49 2.66
N ALA A 65 -4.51 18.31 3.18
CA ALA A 65 -5.66 17.90 2.39
C ALA A 65 -5.93 18.86 1.22
N ALA A 66 -5.91 20.18 1.47
CA ALA A 66 -6.06 21.18 0.41
C ALA A 66 -4.92 21.13 -0.61
N ALA A 67 -3.67 21.00 -0.17
CA ALA A 67 -2.51 20.90 -1.06
C ALA A 67 -2.58 19.65 -1.96
N LEU A 68 -3.03 18.50 -1.44
CA LEU A 68 -3.23 17.28 -2.24
C LEU A 68 -4.28 17.48 -3.34
N VAL A 69 -5.36 18.22 -3.05
CA VAL A 69 -6.39 18.57 -4.04
C VAL A 69 -5.84 19.55 -5.10
N GLU A 70 -5.03 20.53 -4.70
CA GLU A 70 -4.36 21.46 -5.63
C GLU A 70 -3.37 20.72 -6.56
N LEU A 71 -2.72 19.66 -6.07
CA LEU A 71 -1.90 18.74 -6.86
C LEU A 71 -2.73 17.82 -7.77
N GLY A 72 -4.06 17.92 -7.72
CA GLY A 72 -4.99 17.17 -8.57
C GLY A 72 -5.34 15.77 -8.06
N LEU A 73 -4.90 15.39 -6.85
CA LEU A 73 -5.22 14.10 -6.23
C LEU A 73 -6.64 14.14 -5.63
N ARG A 74 -7.26 12.97 -5.45
CA ARG A 74 -8.59 12.85 -4.83
C ARG A 74 -8.47 12.40 -3.38
N LEU A 75 -9.07 13.12 -2.44
CA LEU A 75 -9.19 12.64 -1.07
C LEU A 75 -10.30 11.59 -0.99
N LEU A 76 -10.03 10.45 -0.33
CA LEU A 76 -11.11 9.55 0.07
C LEU A 76 -11.89 10.19 1.23
N PRO A 77 -13.23 10.16 1.19
CA PRO A 77 -14.06 10.80 2.21
C PRO A 77 -14.07 10.04 3.54
N ASP A 78 -13.92 8.72 3.47
CA ASP A 78 -14.09 7.81 4.60
C ASP A 78 -12.84 6.96 4.83
N ASN A 79 -12.64 6.56 6.09
CA ASN A 79 -11.64 5.57 6.43
C ASN A 79 -12.13 4.18 6.04
N GLU A 80 -11.77 3.72 4.85
CA GLU A 80 -12.11 2.37 4.38
C GLU A 80 -11.27 1.27 5.07
N GLU A 81 -10.35 1.61 5.99
CA GLU A 81 -9.47 0.67 6.70
C GLU A 81 -8.66 -0.25 5.75
N GLY A 82 -8.35 0.24 4.54
CA GLY A 82 -7.67 -0.52 3.49
C GLY A 82 -8.57 -1.47 2.69
N LYS A 83 -9.88 -1.53 2.97
CA LYS A 83 -10.87 -2.42 2.31
C LYS A 83 -11.33 -1.86 0.96
N HIS A 84 -10.40 -1.37 0.15
CA HIS A 84 -10.70 -0.82 -1.18
C HIS A 84 -10.87 -1.95 -2.21
N GLY A 85 -12.01 -1.99 -2.90
CA GLY A 85 -12.26 -2.96 -3.97
C GLY A 85 -11.83 -2.41 -5.33
N ILE A 86 -11.22 -3.24 -6.17
CA ILE A 86 -10.90 -2.82 -7.54
C ILE A 86 -12.18 -2.70 -8.40
N GLU A 87 -12.25 -1.67 -9.25
CA GLU A 87 -13.39 -1.40 -10.14
C GLU A 87 -13.15 -1.93 -11.56
N GLY A 88 -12.72 -3.19 -11.68
CA GLY A 88 -12.53 -3.89 -12.96
C GLY A 88 -11.27 -3.52 -13.76
N SER A 89 -10.65 -2.36 -13.50
CA SER A 89 -9.38 -1.92 -14.09
C SER A 89 -8.16 -2.24 -13.22
N ALA A 90 -6.99 -2.36 -13.84
CA ALA A 90 -5.72 -2.49 -13.11
C ALA A 90 -5.50 -1.31 -12.17
N THR A 91 -5.15 -1.59 -10.90
CA THR A 91 -5.07 -0.59 -9.84
C THR A 91 -3.75 -0.72 -9.08
N LEU A 92 -3.05 0.40 -8.92
CA LEU A 92 -1.86 0.52 -8.09
C LEU A 92 -2.24 0.91 -6.66
N PHE A 93 -1.83 0.13 -5.68
CA PHE A 93 -1.94 0.45 -4.27
C PHE A 93 -0.60 0.93 -3.74
N TYR A 94 -0.50 2.19 -3.36
CA TYR A 94 0.67 2.78 -2.74
C TYR A 94 0.47 2.84 -1.23
N MET A 95 1.18 1.99 -0.51
CA MET A 95 0.93 1.71 0.90
C MET A 95 2.26 1.59 1.64
N VAL A 96 3.17 2.55 1.47
CA VAL A 96 4.49 2.50 2.12
C VAL A 96 4.33 2.65 3.64
N HIS A 97 4.98 1.79 4.43
CA HIS A 97 4.91 1.78 5.90
C HIS A 97 3.53 1.61 6.52
N CYS A 98 2.51 1.21 5.74
CA CYS A 98 1.19 0.94 6.27
C CYS A 98 1.20 -0.25 7.25
N GLY A 99 0.27 -0.24 8.21
CA GLY A 99 0.06 -1.35 9.13
C GLY A 99 -0.31 -2.65 8.38
N LYS A 100 0.11 -3.80 8.91
CA LYS A 100 -0.09 -5.12 8.27
C LYS A 100 -1.57 -5.43 8.03
N ALA A 101 -2.44 -4.95 8.93
CA ALA A 101 -3.89 -5.07 8.82
C ALA A 101 -4.43 -4.48 7.52
N LEU A 102 -3.86 -3.37 7.01
CA LEU A 102 -4.34 -2.76 5.77
C LEU A 102 -4.07 -3.62 4.55
N TYR A 103 -2.89 -4.25 4.44
CA TYR A 103 -2.64 -5.18 3.34
C TYR A 103 -3.55 -6.40 3.42
N ASN A 104 -3.75 -6.93 4.63
CA ASN A 104 -4.62 -8.08 4.84
C ASN A 104 -6.09 -7.77 4.48
N ASN A 105 -6.59 -6.60 4.86
CA ASN A 105 -7.92 -6.08 4.48
C ASN A 105 -8.04 -5.85 2.97
N LEU A 106 -7.00 -5.28 2.35
CA LEU A 106 -6.97 -5.06 0.92
C LEU A 106 -7.03 -6.38 0.14
N LEU A 107 -6.25 -7.37 0.57
CA LEU A 107 -6.26 -8.71 -0.01
C LEU A 107 -7.63 -9.37 0.17
N TRP A 108 -8.17 -9.35 1.39
CA TRP A 108 -9.51 -9.88 1.68
C TRP A 108 -10.58 -9.28 0.79
N ARG A 109 -10.61 -7.94 0.66
CA ARG A 109 -11.61 -7.25 -0.16
C ARG A 109 -11.58 -7.68 -1.63
N ASN A 110 -10.41 -8.10 -2.10
CA ASN A 110 -10.15 -8.46 -3.49
C ASN A 110 -9.83 -9.97 -3.65
N TRP A 111 -10.32 -10.83 -2.75
CA TRP A 111 -9.89 -12.23 -2.62
C TRP A 111 -10.38 -13.16 -3.74
N SER A 112 -9.94 -12.91 -4.96
CA SER A 112 -10.13 -13.79 -6.10
C SER A 112 -8.94 -13.70 -7.04
N ALA A 113 -8.63 -14.79 -7.74
CA ALA A 113 -7.51 -14.81 -8.67
C ALA A 113 -7.60 -13.70 -9.74
N GLY A 114 -8.81 -13.43 -10.24
CA GLY A 114 -9.04 -12.40 -11.26
C GLY A 114 -8.94 -10.96 -10.75
N ALA A 115 -9.24 -10.73 -9.47
CA ALA A 115 -9.08 -9.41 -8.87
C ALA A 115 -7.62 -9.15 -8.47
N LEU A 116 -7.00 -10.08 -7.73
CA LEU A 116 -5.59 -9.97 -7.33
C LEU A 116 -4.67 -9.83 -8.55
N SER A 117 -4.94 -10.52 -9.66
CA SER A 117 -4.12 -10.39 -10.88
C SER A 117 -4.14 -9.00 -11.54
N LYS A 118 -5.03 -8.11 -11.12
CA LYS A 118 -5.14 -6.72 -11.59
C LYS A 118 -4.57 -5.71 -10.59
N MET A 119 -3.95 -6.18 -9.51
CA MET A 119 -3.42 -5.35 -8.45
C MET A 119 -1.90 -5.33 -8.50
N VAL A 120 -1.34 -4.14 -8.27
CA VAL A 120 0.07 -3.97 -7.93
C VAL A 120 0.11 -3.24 -6.60
N ILE A 121 0.93 -3.70 -5.67
CA ILE A 121 1.13 -3.05 -4.38
C ILE A 121 2.57 -2.51 -4.34
N ILE A 122 2.75 -1.29 -3.85
CA ILE A 122 4.05 -0.76 -3.45
C ILE A 122 3.95 -0.50 -1.95
N GLY A 123 4.64 -1.29 -1.15
CA GLY A 123 4.55 -1.23 0.30
C GLY A 123 5.49 -2.21 0.98
N ASN A 124 5.22 -2.51 2.24
CA ASN A 124 6.06 -3.36 3.08
C ASN A 124 6.24 -4.77 2.49
N SER A 125 7.45 -5.31 2.60
CA SER A 125 7.76 -6.65 2.10
C SER A 125 6.85 -7.71 2.71
N PHE A 126 6.20 -8.54 1.86
CA PHE A 126 5.37 -9.64 2.37
C PHE A 126 6.27 -10.77 2.90
N LYS A 127 7.40 -11.03 2.22
CA LYS A 127 8.45 -11.90 2.75
C LYS A 127 9.02 -11.38 4.06
N GLY A 128 9.29 -10.09 4.14
CA GLY A 128 9.76 -9.46 5.37
C GLY A 128 8.75 -9.55 6.53
N ILE A 129 7.45 -9.46 6.23
CA ILE A 129 6.38 -9.71 7.19
C ILE A 129 6.39 -11.18 7.65
N GLU A 130 6.50 -12.13 6.73
CA GLU A 130 6.58 -13.57 7.02
C GLU A 130 7.79 -13.90 7.92
N GLU A 131 8.96 -13.35 7.63
CA GLU A 131 10.20 -13.59 8.36
C GLU A 131 10.18 -13.04 9.79
N ARG A 132 9.48 -11.92 10.02
CA ARG A 132 9.45 -11.24 11.34
C ARG A 132 8.35 -11.73 12.26
N LEU A 133 7.28 -12.33 11.72
CA LEU A 133 6.16 -12.81 12.51
C LEU A 133 6.29 -14.32 12.78
N LEU A 134 5.83 -14.74 13.96
CA LEU A 134 5.64 -16.18 14.20
C LEU A 134 4.56 -16.70 13.25
N SER A 135 4.77 -17.87 12.63
CA SER A 135 3.83 -18.45 11.66
C SER A 135 2.40 -18.52 12.21
N ARG A 136 2.24 -18.92 13.47
CA ARG A 136 0.93 -18.96 14.16
C ARG A 136 0.22 -17.60 14.25
N ILE A 137 0.98 -16.50 14.35
CA ILE A 137 0.43 -15.15 14.42
C ILE A 137 0.06 -14.69 13.01
N LEU A 138 0.96 -14.91 12.04
CA LEU A 138 0.71 -14.59 10.64
C LEU A 138 -0.54 -15.30 10.12
N GLU A 139 -0.68 -16.60 10.37
CA GLU A 139 -1.81 -17.41 9.92
C GLU A 139 -3.12 -17.03 10.61
N ARG A 140 -3.07 -16.62 11.89
CA ARG A 140 -4.25 -16.23 12.67
C ARG A 140 -4.72 -14.81 12.33
N ASP A 141 -3.82 -13.82 12.39
CA ASP A 141 -4.16 -12.40 12.34
C ASP A 141 -4.06 -11.80 10.93
N TYR A 142 -3.20 -12.38 10.09
CA TYR A 142 -2.89 -11.89 8.75
C TYR A 142 -3.02 -13.00 7.70
N SER A 143 -4.09 -13.79 7.83
CA SER A 143 -4.27 -15.03 7.08
C SER A 143 -4.26 -14.84 5.55
N TYR A 144 -4.71 -13.69 5.05
CA TYR A 144 -4.70 -13.39 3.62
C TYR A 144 -3.29 -13.10 3.11
N ILE A 145 -2.44 -12.46 3.91
CA ILE A 145 -1.01 -12.32 3.60
C ILE A 145 -0.37 -13.71 3.55
N ALA A 146 -0.53 -14.52 4.60
CA ALA A 146 0.01 -15.89 4.65
C ALA A 146 -0.37 -16.74 3.42
N LYS A 147 -1.64 -16.70 3.04
CA LYS A 147 -2.18 -17.50 1.94
C LYS A 147 -1.69 -17.04 0.56
N VAL A 148 -1.51 -15.74 0.36
CA VAL A 148 -1.15 -15.19 -0.95
C VAL A 148 0.35 -15.28 -1.27
N LEU A 149 1.22 -15.54 -0.27
CA LEU A 149 2.69 -15.55 -0.44
C LEU A 149 3.17 -16.38 -1.64
N LYS A 150 2.66 -17.61 -1.81
CA LYS A 150 3.03 -18.48 -2.95
C LYS A 150 2.51 -17.95 -4.29
N GLY A 151 1.40 -17.23 -4.26
CA GLY A 151 0.76 -16.58 -5.42
C GLY A 151 1.34 -15.20 -5.75
N THR A 152 2.28 -14.71 -4.94
CA THR A 152 2.85 -13.37 -5.05
C THR A 152 4.24 -13.43 -5.67
N GLU A 153 4.53 -12.45 -6.51
CA GLU A 153 5.89 -12.07 -6.86
C GLU A 153 6.21 -10.74 -6.18
N GLU A 154 7.44 -10.62 -5.71
CA GLU A 154 7.89 -9.46 -4.96
C GLU A 154 9.32 -9.10 -5.35
N VAL A 155 9.56 -7.80 -5.59
CA VAL A 155 10.90 -7.24 -5.75
C VAL A 155 11.07 -6.00 -4.87
N ALA A 156 12.14 -5.98 -4.08
CA ALA A 156 12.49 -4.83 -3.26
C ALA A 156 12.81 -3.60 -4.13
N LEU A 157 12.45 -2.41 -3.66
CA LEU A 157 12.92 -1.18 -4.28
C LEU A 157 14.45 -1.07 -4.16
N PRO A 158 15.13 -0.48 -5.16
CA PRO A 158 16.57 -0.25 -5.07
C PRO A 158 16.92 0.59 -3.84
N ALA A 159 17.84 0.09 -3.03
CA ALA A 159 18.33 0.84 -1.89
C ALA A 159 19.09 2.09 -2.37
N HIS A 160 18.80 3.22 -1.72
CA HIS A 160 19.52 4.47 -1.97
C HIS A 160 19.86 5.12 -0.62
N PRO A 161 21.14 5.45 -0.33
CA PRO A 161 21.56 5.96 0.99
C PRO A 161 20.73 7.14 1.51
N GLN A 162 20.32 8.04 0.61
CA GLN A 162 19.52 9.22 0.95
C GLN A 162 18.07 8.91 1.38
N TYR A 163 17.53 7.74 0.99
CA TYR A 163 16.13 7.40 1.20
C TYR A 163 15.95 6.11 2.00
N LEU A 164 17.00 5.65 2.70
CA LEU A 164 16.97 4.42 3.50
C LEU A 164 15.82 4.45 4.50
N ASP A 165 15.67 5.52 5.27
CA ASP A 165 14.62 5.63 6.29
C ASP A 165 13.22 5.88 5.71
N THR A 166 13.12 6.15 4.41
CA THR A 166 11.84 6.44 3.75
C THR A 166 11.27 5.23 3.03
N PHE A 167 12.11 4.45 2.34
CA PHE A 167 11.70 3.30 1.54
C PHE A 167 12.37 1.99 2.01
N ASN A 168 12.88 1.94 3.24
CA ASN A 168 13.29 0.66 3.84
C ASN A 168 12.13 -0.32 3.79
N ASP A 169 12.45 -1.60 3.63
CA ASP A 169 11.44 -2.67 3.61
C ASP A 169 10.34 -2.49 2.55
N THR A 170 10.52 -1.60 1.56
CA THR A 170 9.53 -1.34 0.54
C THR A 170 9.80 -2.20 -0.70
N SER A 171 8.76 -2.89 -1.15
CA SER A 171 8.77 -3.76 -2.32
C SER A 171 7.60 -3.44 -3.25
N VAL A 172 7.76 -3.86 -4.50
CA VAL A 172 6.67 -3.94 -5.47
C VAL A 172 6.16 -5.39 -5.48
N HIS A 173 4.87 -5.56 -5.20
CA HIS A 173 4.19 -6.85 -5.22
C HIS A 173 3.23 -6.93 -6.40
N TRP A 174 3.16 -8.09 -7.03
CA TRP A 174 2.15 -8.41 -8.01
C TRP A 174 1.76 -9.88 -7.94
N PHE A 175 0.63 -10.22 -8.54
CA PHE A 175 0.01 -11.52 -8.38
C PHE A 175 -0.21 -12.18 -9.75
N PRO A 176 0.79 -12.89 -10.31
CA PRO A 176 0.65 -13.51 -11.61
C PRO A 176 -0.53 -14.49 -11.61
N LEU A 177 -1.45 -14.33 -12.57
CA LEU A 177 -2.64 -15.18 -12.66
C LEU A 177 -2.30 -16.68 -12.72
N GLN A 178 -1.17 -17.06 -13.31
CA GLN A 178 -0.69 -18.43 -13.35
C GLN A 178 -0.37 -18.97 -11.95
N LYS A 179 0.43 -18.24 -11.16
CA LYS A 179 0.73 -18.60 -9.77
C LYS A 179 -0.51 -18.65 -8.88
N LEU A 180 -1.47 -17.73 -9.08
CA LEU A 180 -2.73 -17.75 -8.34
C LEU A 180 -3.57 -18.99 -8.65
N LYS A 181 -3.56 -19.46 -9.91
CA LYS A 181 -4.26 -20.69 -10.32
C LYS A 181 -3.60 -21.98 -9.81
N GLU A 182 -2.32 -21.91 -9.43
CA GLU A 182 -1.58 -23.03 -8.83
C GLU A 182 -1.84 -23.17 -7.33
N LEU A 183 -2.48 -22.18 -6.69
CA LEU A 183 -2.90 -22.28 -5.29
C LEU A 183 -4.02 -23.32 -5.12
N SER A 184 -4.06 -23.97 -3.95
CA SER A 184 -5.13 -24.91 -3.60
C SER A 184 -6.50 -24.20 -3.71
N PRO A 185 -7.54 -24.85 -4.26
CA PRO A 185 -8.89 -24.29 -4.30
C PRO A 185 -9.40 -23.81 -2.93
N GLU A 186 -9.04 -24.53 -1.87
CA GLU A 186 -9.38 -24.23 -0.47
C GLU A 186 -8.90 -22.84 0.00
N VAL A 187 -7.86 -22.29 -0.63
CA VAL A 187 -7.37 -20.94 -0.34
C VAL A 187 -8.43 -19.89 -0.65
N TRP A 188 -9.25 -20.12 -1.69
CA TRP A 188 -10.26 -19.20 -2.19
C TRP A 188 -11.61 -19.35 -1.50
N ASP A 189 -11.86 -20.49 -0.85
CA ASP A 189 -13.10 -20.74 -0.09
C ASP A 189 -13.17 -19.90 1.20
N PHE A 190 -12.05 -19.33 1.62
CA PHE A 190 -11.93 -18.51 2.81
C PHE A 190 -12.29 -17.04 2.53
N ALA A 191 -13.38 -16.54 3.12
CA ALA A 191 -13.88 -15.18 2.86
C ALA A 191 -14.32 -14.41 4.11
N GLU A 192 -13.97 -14.86 5.32
CA GLU A 192 -14.32 -14.15 6.55
C GLU A 192 -13.57 -12.82 6.65
N GLU A 193 -14.31 -11.75 6.98
CA GLU A 193 -13.73 -10.43 7.19
C GLU A 193 -12.74 -10.48 8.37
N PRO A 194 -11.48 -10.04 8.19
CA PRO A 194 -10.53 -9.97 9.29
C PRO A 194 -11.03 -9.10 10.43
N THR A 195 -10.91 -9.60 11.66
CA THR A 195 -11.16 -8.83 12.88
C THR A 195 -9.87 -8.71 13.67
N TYR A 196 -9.59 -7.52 14.19
CA TYR A 196 -8.38 -7.24 14.95
C TYR A 196 -8.76 -6.81 16.36
N GLU A 197 -8.32 -7.55 17.38
CA GLU A 197 -8.58 -7.22 18.79
C GLU A 197 -7.73 -6.00 19.23
N GLU A 198 -6.51 -5.86 18.69
CA GLU A 198 -5.58 -4.75 18.95
C GLU A 198 -4.68 -4.54 17.73
N CYS A 199 -5.04 -3.73 16.74
CA CYS A 199 -4.12 -3.41 15.64
C CYS A 199 -4.19 -1.96 15.19
N GLU A 200 -3.05 -1.52 14.65
CA GLU A 200 -2.70 -0.29 13.93
C GLU A 200 -3.60 -0.01 12.72
N ILE A 201 -4.91 -0.10 12.91
CA ILE A 201 -5.88 0.47 12.00
C ILE A 201 -5.61 1.97 12.07
N ILE A 202 -5.52 2.56 10.90
CA ILE A 202 -5.47 3.99 10.69
C ILE A 202 -6.56 4.64 11.57
N ARG A 203 -6.19 5.11 12.77
CA ARG A 203 -7.08 5.73 13.74
C ARG A 203 -6.62 7.17 13.86
N LYS A 204 -7.58 8.08 13.95
CA LYS A 204 -7.30 9.47 14.31
C LYS A 204 -6.73 9.45 15.72
N GLU A 205 -5.44 9.69 15.88
CA GLU A 205 -4.89 9.93 17.21
C GLU A 205 -5.38 11.31 17.68
N ASP A 206 -6.29 11.32 18.65
CA ASP A 206 -6.60 12.52 19.42
C ASP A 206 -5.44 12.75 20.41
N GLY A 207 -4.34 13.36 19.95
CA GLY A 207 -3.15 13.52 20.78
C GLY A 207 -2.08 14.48 20.24
N ALA A 208 -2.22 15.75 20.64
CA ALA A 208 -1.19 16.79 20.83
C ALA A 208 -0.20 17.13 19.69
N ASP A 209 -0.33 18.37 19.22
CA ASP A 209 0.75 19.19 18.66
C ASP A 209 2.02 19.13 19.52
N GLN A 210 3.05 18.40 19.08
CA GLN A 210 4.44 18.66 19.49
C GLN A 210 5.37 18.47 18.30
N CYS A 211 5.54 19.53 17.52
CA CYS A 211 6.70 19.69 16.66
C CYS A 211 7.81 20.32 17.52
N SER A 212 8.70 19.50 18.09
CA SER A 212 9.90 20.01 18.77
C SER A 212 10.96 20.40 17.73
N PRO A 213 11.54 21.61 17.80
CA PRO A 213 12.65 22.00 16.92
C PRO A 213 13.91 21.25 17.34
N ALA A 214 14.61 20.66 16.36
CA ALA A 214 15.90 20.03 16.56
C ALA A 214 16.90 21.01 17.17
N ALA A 215 17.57 20.57 18.24
CA ALA A 215 18.67 21.30 18.86
C ALA A 215 19.82 21.46 17.86
N VAL A 216 20.28 22.70 17.70
CA VAL A 216 21.52 23.05 17.04
C VAL A 216 22.63 22.94 18.08
N GLU A 217 23.50 21.94 17.97
CA GLU A 217 24.75 21.94 18.73
C GLU A 217 25.80 22.78 18.00
N SER A 218 26.47 23.64 18.78
CA SER A 218 27.57 24.52 18.38
C SER A 218 28.92 23.86 18.66
#